data_AF-A8J5Y0-F1
#
_entry.id   AF-A8J5Y0-F1
#
_cell.length_a   1.000
_cell.length_b   1.000
_cell.length_c   1.000
_cell.angle_alpha   90.00
_cell.angle_beta   90.00
_cell.angle_gamma   90.00
#
_symmetry.space_group_name_H-M   'P 1'
#
loop_
_entity.id
_entity.type
_entity.pdbx_description
1 polymer ?
#
loop_
_entity_poly.entity_id
_entity_poly.type
_entity_poly.pdbx_seq_one_letter_code
_entity_poly.pdbx_strand_id
1 'polypeptide(L)'
;MLHTIGSGAAVHYLAQNPGGRKEAEVLADLEQAQEDLRKRKALDHLDNLRGKAIEPLFWDFRSSVQLNLSAQHKPLVERCHNFFDLNNLLTSLRGCSAAYEELLKASEPFCEEYDLVTEFWVQCADLEDLKYVRNREVHCSVADSANFISSVCDDFEAFPELDQAWAMIEALANYGGKHASALDAAAEAQRLAAAKVTAKFKQRRQQKNQHML
;
A
#
# COMPACT_ATOMS: atom_id res chain seq x y z
N MET A 1 -26.15 31.15 23.09
CA MET A 1 -26.74 30.12 23.95
C MET A 1 -27.49 29.14 23.07
N LEU A 2 -26.96 27.93 22.96
CA LEU A 2 -27.57 26.79 22.28
C LEU A 2 -28.79 26.33 23.07
N HIS A 3 -29.95 26.21 22.41
CA HIS A 3 -31.04 25.37 22.91
C HIS A 3 -31.04 24.06 22.13
N THR A 4 -30.56 23.02 22.79
CA THR A 4 -30.61 21.61 22.41
C THR A 4 -32.07 21.20 22.26
N ILE A 5 -32.51 20.90 21.04
CA ILE A 5 -33.81 20.28 20.80
C ILE A 5 -33.65 18.80 21.17
N GLY A 6 -34.36 18.39 22.22
CA GLY A 6 -34.29 17.06 22.80
C GLY A 6 -34.70 15.97 21.81
N SER A 7 -33.88 14.92 21.80
CA SER A 7 -33.99 13.64 21.09
C SER A 7 -35.42 13.05 21.01
N GLY A 8 -36.32 13.34 21.95
CA GLY A 8 -37.68 12.78 21.96
C GLY A 8 -38.65 13.31 20.88
N ALA A 9 -38.44 14.51 20.33
CA ALA A 9 -39.38 15.08 19.35
C ALA A 9 -39.15 14.55 17.92
N ALA A 10 -37.91 14.23 17.57
CA ALA A 10 -37.56 13.61 16.28
C ALA A 10 -38.06 12.15 16.20
N VAL A 11 -38.02 11.44 17.33
CA VAL A 11 -38.50 10.05 17.46
C VAL A 11 -40.01 9.94 17.21
N HIS A 12 -40.79 10.93 17.65
CA HIS A 12 -42.25 10.90 17.50
C HIS A 12 -42.74 11.22 16.08
N TYR A 13 -41.95 11.96 15.29
CA TYR A 13 -42.23 12.25 13.88
C TYR A 13 -41.91 11.07 12.95
N LEU A 14 -40.86 10.29 13.28
CA LEU A 14 -40.45 9.12 12.49
C LEU A 14 -41.36 7.90 12.72
N ALA A 15 -42.03 7.81 13.87
CA ALA A 15 -42.96 6.73 14.21
C ALA A 15 -44.28 6.73 13.41
N GLN A 16 -44.57 7.77 12.62
CA GLN A 16 -45.81 7.89 11.83
C GLN A 16 -45.69 7.39 10.38
N ASN A 17 -44.51 6.91 9.94
CA ASN A 17 -44.31 6.39 8.58
C ASN A 17 -44.33 4.83 8.54
N PRO A 18 -45.24 4.21 7.76
CA PRO A 18 -45.49 2.76 7.78
C PRO A 18 -44.48 1.95 6.93
N GLY A 19 -43.19 2.16 7.14
CA GLY A 19 -42.09 1.43 6.48
C GLY A 19 -40.91 1.11 7.41
N GLY A 20 -41.12 1.15 8.72
CA GLY A 20 -40.06 1.20 9.73
C GLY A 20 -39.24 -0.07 9.86
N ARG A 21 -38.02 -0.06 9.30
CA ARG A 21 -36.87 -0.66 10.00
C ARG A 21 -36.79 -0.03 11.38
N LYS A 22 -36.53 -0.83 12.42
CA LYS A 22 -36.35 -0.31 13.78
C LYS A 22 -35.11 0.58 13.78
N GLU A 23 -35.11 1.67 14.54
CA GLU A 23 -33.98 2.61 14.65
C GLU A 23 -32.64 1.89 14.89
N ALA A 24 -32.66 0.81 15.68
CA ALA A 24 -31.50 -0.06 15.91
C ALA A 24 -30.97 -0.77 14.66
N GLU A 25 -31.84 -1.18 13.73
CA GLU A 25 -31.44 -1.81 12.46
C GLU A 25 -30.79 -0.78 11.52
N VAL A 26 -31.30 0.45 11.49
CA VAL A 26 -30.70 1.54 10.70
C VAL A 26 -29.33 1.95 11.25
N LEU A 27 -29.18 1.99 12.57
CA LEU A 27 -27.89 2.28 13.22
C LEU A 27 -26.87 1.17 12.93
N ALA A 28 -27.26 -0.10 13.08
CA ALA A 28 -26.38 -1.23 12.75
C ALA A 28 -25.96 -1.25 11.27
N ASP A 29 -26.89 -0.95 10.35
CA ASP A 29 -26.57 -0.85 8.91
C ASP A 29 -25.58 0.30 8.62
N LEU A 30 -25.70 1.42 9.34
CA LEU A 30 -24.79 2.56 9.21
C LEU A 30 -23.39 2.25 9.76
N GLU A 31 -23.32 1.58 10.91
CA GLU A 31 -22.05 1.12 11.51
C GLU A 31 -21.33 0.16 10.55
N GLN A 32 -22.04 -0.84 10.03
CA GLN A 32 -21.48 -1.77 9.05
C GLN A 32 -21.02 -1.05 7.77
N ALA A 33 -21.81 -0.10 7.26
CA ALA A 33 -21.43 0.66 6.06
C ALA A 33 -20.19 1.54 6.29
N GLN A 34 -20.01 2.08 7.50
CA GLN A 34 -18.81 2.85 7.86
C GLN A 34 -17.58 1.95 7.95
N GLU A 35 -17.72 0.75 8.53
CA GLU A 35 -16.65 -0.23 8.61
C GLU A 35 -16.23 -0.71 7.21
N ASP A 36 -17.18 -1.07 6.36
CA ASP A 36 -16.93 -1.45 4.96
C ASP A 36 -16.22 -0.33 4.18
N LEU A 37 -16.62 0.92 4.40
CA LEU A 37 -15.97 2.08 3.78
C LEU A 37 -14.54 2.26 4.30
N ARG A 38 -14.30 2.07 5.61
CA ARG A 38 -12.97 2.17 6.21
C ARG A 38 -12.03 1.09 5.64
N LYS A 39 -12.51 -0.14 5.50
CA LYS A 39 -11.77 -1.26 4.89
C LYS A 39 -11.42 -1.00 3.43
N ARG A 40 -12.39 -0.53 2.63
CA ARG A 40 -12.14 -0.15 1.22
C ARG A 40 -11.09 0.95 1.11
N LYS A 41 -11.17 1.97 1.98
CA LYS A 41 -10.16 3.04 2.02
C LYS A 41 -8.76 2.52 2.36
N ALA A 42 -8.64 1.58 3.29
CA ALA A 42 -7.36 0.95 3.61
C ALA A 42 -6.76 0.24 2.40
N LEU A 43 -7.57 -0.57 1.70
CA LEU A 43 -7.12 -1.25 0.48
C LEU A 43 -6.72 -0.27 -0.64
N ASP A 44 -7.46 0.82 -0.79
CA ASP A 44 -7.21 1.88 -1.77
C ASP A 44 -5.88 2.62 -1.49
N HIS A 45 -5.63 2.99 -0.22
CA HIS A 45 -4.36 3.61 0.19
C HIS A 45 -3.18 2.65 0.09
N LEU A 46 -3.39 1.38 0.42
CA LEU A 46 -2.38 0.34 0.30
C LEU A 46 -2.00 0.09 -1.16
N ASP A 47 -2.98 0.05 -2.07
CA ASP A 47 -2.70 -0.11 -3.51
C ASP A 47 -1.86 1.07 -4.05
N ASN A 48 -2.18 2.30 -3.62
CA ASN A 48 -1.39 3.48 -3.99
C ASN A 48 0.05 3.41 -3.45
N LEU A 49 0.24 3.02 -2.18
CA LEU A 49 1.58 2.83 -1.62
C LEU A 49 2.34 1.74 -2.36
N ARG A 50 1.72 0.57 -2.57
CA ARG A 50 2.32 -0.53 -3.31
C ARG A 50 2.76 -0.07 -4.69
N GLY A 51 1.87 0.58 -5.44
CA GLY A 51 2.14 1.01 -6.82
C GLY A 51 3.25 2.05 -6.95
N LYS A 52 3.54 2.82 -5.90
CA LYS A 52 4.55 3.88 -5.92
C LYS A 52 5.84 3.54 -5.17
N ALA A 53 5.75 2.79 -4.09
CA ALA A 53 6.85 2.59 -3.14
C ALA A 53 7.50 1.21 -3.20
N ILE A 54 6.83 0.16 -3.67
CA ILE A 54 7.36 -1.22 -3.57
C ILE A 54 8.69 -1.41 -4.31
N GLU A 55 8.79 -0.89 -5.53
CA GLU A 55 9.99 -1.01 -6.35
C GLU A 55 11.13 -0.11 -5.82
N PRO A 56 10.92 1.19 -5.53
CA PRO A 56 11.93 2.01 -4.86
C PRO A 56 12.44 1.42 -3.55
N LEU A 57 11.53 0.94 -2.69
CA LEU A 57 11.86 0.26 -1.44
C LEU A 57 12.77 -0.93 -1.69
N PHE A 58 12.47 -1.78 -2.67
CA PHE A 58 13.32 -2.91 -3.02
C PHE A 58 14.73 -2.48 -3.43
N TRP A 59 14.85 -1.48 -4.31
CA TRP A 59 16.15 -1.04 -4.81
C TRP A 59 17.02 -0.38 -3.74
N ASP A 60 16.41 0.40 -2.85
CA ASP A 60 17.10 1.01 -1.71
C ASP A 60 17.51 -0.06 -0.68
N PHE A 61 16.61 -1.00 -0.37
CA PHE A 61 16.91 -2.15 0.49
C PHE A 61 18.08 -2.96 -0.06
N ARG A 62 18.01 -3.35 -1.34
CA ARG A 62 19.07 -4.11 -2.03
C ARG A 62 20.41 -3.37 -1.98
N SER A 63 20.41 -2.06 -2.23
CA SER A 63 21.61 -1.25 -2.19
C SER A 63 22.21 -1.19 -0.78
N SER A 64 21.36 -1.02 0.25
CA SER A 64 21.78 -1.03 1.65
C SER A 64 22.38 -2.37 2.08
N VAL A 65 21.74 -3.49 1.73
CA VAL A 65 22.28 -4.82 2.00
C VAL A 65 23.65 -4.99 1.32
N GLN A 66 23.80 -4.59 0.06
CA GLN A 66 25.07 -4.70 -0.67
C GLN A 66 26.20 -3.85 -0.07
N LEU A 67 25.90 -2.77 0.66
CA LEU A 67 26.92 -1.99 1.37
C LEU A 67 27.47 -2.75 2.58
N ASN A 68 26.62 -3.53 3.24
CA ASN A 68 26.94 -4.24 4.49
C ASN A 68 27.40 -5.69 4.28
N LEU A 69 27.25 -6.22 3.06
CA LEU A 69 27.59 -7.60 2.72
C LEU A 69 29.06 -7.76 2.26
N SER A 70 29.67 -8.89 2.60
CA SER A 70 31.01 -9.24 2.10
C SER A 70 31.02 -9.44 0.58
N ALA A 71 32.16 -9.12 -0.05
CA ALA A 71 32.31 -9.14 -1.51
C ALA A 71 31.95 -10.50 -2.15
N GLN A 72 32.17 -11.60 -1.44
CA GLN A 72 31.84 -12.96 -1.91
C GLN A 72 30.33 -13.20 -2.06
N HIS A 73 29.50 -12.53 -1.26
CA HIS A 73 28.04 -12.75 -1.24
C HIS A 73 27.25 -11.67 -2.00
N LYS A 74 27.87 -10.53 -2.37
CA LYS A 74 27.22 -9.48 -3.19
C LYS A 74 26.59 -10.01 -4.48
N PRO A 75 27.23 -10.92 -5.25
CA PRO A 75 26.62 -11.44 -6.49
C PRO A 75 25.30 -12.18 -6.27
N LEU A 76 25.03 -12.70 -5.06
CA LEU A 76 23.76 -13.37 -4.75
C LEU A 76 22.61 -12.36 -4.78
N VAL A 77 22.76 -11.25 -4.07
CA VAL A 77 21.76 -10.17 -3.97
C VAL A 77 21.69 -9.37 -5.27
N GLU A 78 22.80 -9.26 -6.00
CA GLU A 78 22.83 -8.56 -7.29
C GLU A 78 21.85 -9.14 -8.31
N ARG A 79 21.58 -10.43 -8.22
CA ARG A 79 20.67 -11.15 -9.13
C ARG A 79 19.19 -11.03 -8.75
N CYS A 80 18.88 -10.49 -7.58
CA CYS A 80 17.50 -10.24 -7.17
C CYS A 80 16.99 -8.94 -7.81
N HIS A 81 15.81 -9.00 -8.41
CA HIS A 81 15.16 -7.85 -9.05
C HIS A 81 13.89 -7.38 -8.33
N ASN A 82 13.42 -8.14 -7.34
CA ASN A 82 12.29 -7.81 -6.48
C ASN A 82 12.37 -8.62 -5.17
N PHE A 83 11.42 -8.37 -4.27
CA PHE A 83 11.33 -9.09 -2.99
C PHE A 83 11.01 -10.58 -3.15
N PHE A 84 10.37 -11.03 -4.23
CA PHE A 84 10.18 -12.47 -4.50
C PHE A 84 11.50 -13.18 -4.78
N ASP A 85 12.36 -12.59 -5.62
CA ASP A 85 13.68 -13.15 -5.92
C ASP A 85 14.52 -13.23 -4.64
N LEU A 86 14.46 -12.20 -3.79
CA LEU A 86 15.15 -12.18 -2.50
C LEU A 86 14.61 -13.26 -1.56
N ASN A 87 13.30 -13.39 -1.44
CA ASN A 87 12.68 -14.40 -0.57
C ASN A 87 13.00 -15.83 -1.05
N ASN A 88 12.99 -16.07 -2.36
CA ASN A 88 13.38 -17.34 -2.96
C ASN A 88 14.86 -17.66 -2.68
N LEU A 89 15.74 -16.68 -2.82
CA LEU A 89 17.16 -16.81 -2.48
C LEU A 89 17.32 -17.19 -1.00
N LEU A 90 16.74 -16.43 -0.08
CA LEU A 90 16.87 -16.67 1.36
C LEU A 90 16.27 -18.02 1.79
N THR A 91 15.13 -18.40 1.20
CA THR A 91 14.54 -19.72 1.43
C THR A 91 15.47 -20.85 0.97
N SER A 92 16.15 -20.69 -0.17
CA SER A 92 17.12 -21.68 -0.67
C SER A 92 18.38 -21.81 0.18
N LEU A 93 18.70 -20.77 0.95
CA LEU A 93 19.87 -20.70 1.83
C LEU A 93 19.55 -21.12 3.28
N ARG A 94 18.27 -21.32 3.61
CA ARG A 94 17.77 -21.58 4.96
C ARG A 94 18.34 -22.91 5.49
N GLY A 95 18.86 -22.89 6.71
CA GLY A 95 19.17 -24.10 7.47
C GLY A 95 20.61 -24.64 7.42
N CYS A 96 21.64 -23.79 7.18
CA CYS A 96 23.05 -23.95 7.63
C CYS A 96 24.07 -23.11 6.84
N SER A 97 23.67 -22.10 6.06
CA SER A 97 24.65 -21.27 5.34
C SER A 97 25.04 -20.02 6.13
N ALA A 98 26.35 -19.81 6.31
CA ALA A 98 26.89 -18.53 6.81
C ALA A 98 26.41 -17.34 5.96
N ALA A 99 26.10 -17.58 4.69
CA ALA A 99 25.51 -16.59 3.78
C ALA A 99 24.12 -16.12 4.23
N TYR A 100 23.26 -17.00 4.75
CA TYR A 100 21.93 -16.62 5.25
C TYR A 100 22.04 -15.68 6.46
N GLU A 101 22.86 -16.05 7.46
CA GLU A 101 23.08 -15.22 8.65
C GLU A 101 23.69 -13.86 8.29
N GLU A 102 24.65 -13.85 7.37
CA GLU A 102 25.28 -12.62 6.91
C GLU A 102 24.30 -11.72 6.15
N LEU A 103 23.41 -12.28 5.33
CA LEU A 103 22.36 -11.54 4.64
C LEU A 103 21.36 -10.93 5.61
N LEU A 104 20.91 -11.68 6.63
CA LEU A 104 20.03 -11.16 7.67
C LEU A 104 20.70 -10.01 8.41
N LYS A 105 21.96 -10.19 8.83
CA LYS A 105 22.72 -9.14 9.51
C LYS A 105 22.92 -7.90 8.63
N ALA A 106 23.20 -8.08 7.35
CA ALA A 106 23.37 -6.98 6.40
C ALA A 106 22.06 -6.19 6.16
N SER A 107 20.91 -6.77 6.49
CA SER A 107 19.60 -6.11 6.39
C SER A 107 19.24 -5.28 7.63
N GLU A 108 19.87 -5.54 8.79
CA GLU A 108 19.57 -4.89 10.07
C GLU A 108 19.64 -3.35 9.97
N PRO A 109 20.69 -2.72 9.40
CA PRO A 109 20.77 -1.25 9.36
C PRO A 109 19.63 -0.60 8.59
N PHE A 110 19.16 -1.25 7.51
CA PHE A 110 18.00 -0.77 6.78
C PHE A 110 16.71 -0.95 7.60
N CYS A 111 16.55 -2.10 8.25
CA CYS A 111 15.37 -2.34 9.08
C CYS A 111 15.31 -1.34 10.25
N GLU A 112 16.43 -1.04 10.90
CA GLU A 112 16.52 -0.01 11.94
C GLU A 112 16.22 1.39 11.42
N GLU A 113 16.74 1.76 10.25
CA GLU A 113 16.54 3.09 9.65
C GLU A 113 15.05 3.41 9.36
N TYR A 114 14.29 2.37 9.02
CA TYR A 114 12.89 2.48 8.59
C TYR A 114 11.90 1.86 9.59
N ASP A 115 12.36 1.49 10.79
CA ASP A 115 11.54 0.86 11.83
C ASP A 115 10.77 -0.37 11.32
N LEU A 116 11.51 -1.32 10.72
CA LEU A 116 10.95 -2.51 10.08
C LEU A 116 11.27 -3.76 10.89
N VAL A 117 10.30 -4.68 10.90
CA VAL A 117 10.54 -6.04 11.38
C VAL A 117 11.52 -6.75 10.44
N THR A 118 12.47 -7.48 11.02
CA THR A 118 13.38 -8.34 10.24
C THR A 118 12.57 -9.35 9.43
N GLU A 119 12.99 -9.60 8.19
CA GLU A 119 12.29 -10.49 7.26
C GLU A 119 10.90 -9.99 6.79
N PHE A 120 10.58 -8.69 6.89
CA PHE A 120 9.32 -8.12 6.37
C PHE A 120 9.01 -8.53 4.91
N TRP A 121 10.04 -8.70 4.09
CA TRP A 121 9.95 -9.10 2.68
C TRP A 121 9.34 -10.48 2.45
N VAL A 122 9.32 -11.36 3.45
CA VAL A 122 8.74 -12.71 3.35
C VAL A 122 7.26 -12.62 3.01
N GLN A 123 6.59 -11.58 3.50
CA GLN A 123 5.16 -11.32 3.30
C GLN A 123 4.85 -10.60 1.96
N CYS A 124 5.83 -10.43 1.07
CA CYS A 124 5.60 -9.81 -0.23
C CYS A 124 4.58 -10.60 -1.08
N ALA A 125 4.57 -11.93 -0.97
CA ALA A 125 3.58 -12.78 -1.63
C ALA A 125 2.16 -12.53 -1.07
N ASP A 126 2.04 -12.49 0.26
CA ASP A 126 0.77 -12.26 0.94
C ASP A 126 0.19 -10.87 0.61
N LEU A 127 1.06 -9.86 0.43
CA LEU A 127 0.68 -8.53 -0.05
C LEU A 127 0.11 -8.58 -1.48
N GLU A 128 0.69 -9.36 -2.39
CA GLU A 128 0.18 -9.49 -3.76
C GLU A 128 -1.16 -10.23 -3.84
N ASP A 129 -1.37 -11.18 -2.93
CA ASP A 129 -2.60 -11.99 -2.85
C ASP A 129 -3.79 -11.22 -2.26
N LEU A 130 -3.57 -10.04 -1.68
CA LEU A 130 -4.65 -9.15 -1.25
C LEU A 130 -5.53 -8.80 -2.46
N LYS A 131 -6.80 -9.20 -2.41
CA LYS A 131 -7.75 -8.96 -3.51
C LYS A 131 -8.20 -7.51 -3.52
N TYR A 132 -7.59 -6.70 -4.38
CA TYR A 132 -8.04 -5.34 -4.64
C TYR A 132 -9.30 -5.35 -5.51
N VAL A 133 -10.43 -4.86 -4.99
CA VAL A 133 -11.49 -4.35 -5.87
C VAL A 133 -10.91 -3.09 -6.49
N ARG A 134 -10.47 -3.18 -7.76
CA ARG A 134 -9.83 -2.08 -8.49
C ARG A 134 -10.70 -0.81 -8.47
N ASN A 135 -10.44 0.09 -7.53
CA ASN A 135 -10.72 1.51 -7.72
C ASN A 135 -9.55 2.07 -8.53
N ARG A 136 -9.75 2.22 -9.84
CA ARG A 136 -8.69 2.61 -10.78
C ARG A 136 -8.09 3.99 -10.57
N GLU A 137 -8.54 4.77 -9.58
CA GLU A 137 -8.16 6.17 -9.44
C GLU A 137 -8.17 6.59 -7.96
N VAL A 138 -7.24 6.07 -7.16
CA VAL A 138 -6.90 6.76 -5.92
C VAL A 138 -5.76 7.72 -6.22
N HIS A 139 -6.12 8.96 -6.55
CA HIS A 139 -5.19 10.08 -6.77
C HIS A 139 -4.68 10.66 -5.43
N CYS A 140 -4.39 9.82 -4.44
CA CYS A 140 -3.87 10.28 -3.17
C CYS A 140 -2.34 10.39 -3.21
N SER A 141 -1.81 11.36 -2.47
CA SER A 141 -0.38 11.48 -2.27
C SER A 141 0.16 10.24 -1.54
N VAL A 142 1.45 9.96 -1.72
CA VAL A 142 2.13 8.93 -0.91
C VAL A 142 2.07 9.32 0.56
N ALA A 143 2.24 10.61 0.89
CA ALA A 143 2.17 11.10 2.27
C ALA A 143 0.82 10.77 2.93
N ASP A 144 -0.29 11.05 2.26
CA ASP A 144 -1.64 10.78 2.81
C ASP A 144 -1.85 9.28 2.99
N SER A 145 -1.34 8.47 2.06
CA SER A 145 -1.49 7.02 2.11
C SER A 145 -0.63 6.39 3.19
N ALA A 146 0.62 6.85 3.33
CA ALA A 146 1.50 6.41 4.39
C ALA A 146 0.91 6.73 5.76
N ASN A 147 0.40 7.96 5.96
CA ASN A 147 -0.25 8.36 7.21
C ASN A 147 -1.51 7.53 7.49
N PHE A 148 -2.36 7.33 6.48
CA PHE A 148 -3.57 6.52 6.65
C PHE A 148 -3.23 5.08 7.00
N ILE A 149 -2.31 4.46 6.25
CA ILE A 149 -1.90 3.07 6.51
C ILE A 149 -1.18 2.94 7.85
N SER A 150 -0.38 3.91 8.27
CA SER A 150 0.20 3.91 9.62
C SER A 150 -0.89 3.86 10.69
N SER A 151 -1.97 4.66 10.54
CA SER A 151 -3.11 4.60 11.48
C SER A 151 -3.92 3.30 11.41
N VAL A 152 -3.86 2.59 10.28
CA VAL A 152 -4.39 1.23 10.13
C VAL A 152 -3.47 0.23 10.83
N CYS A 153 -2.16 0.44 10.78
CA CYS A 153 -1.14 -0.35 11.48
C CYS A 153 -1.32 -0.29 13.00
N ASP A 154 -1.67 0.89 13.52
CA ASP A 154 -1.95 1.12 14.95
C ASP A 154 -3.26 0.45 15.44
N ASP A 155 -4.16 0.05 14.53
CA ASP A 155 -5.48 -0.53 14.82
C ASP A 155 -5.64 -1.89 14.09
N PHE A 156 -4.62 -2.74 14.17
CA PHE A 156 -4.54 -4.01 13.41
C PHE A 156 -5.74 -4.93 13.64
N GLU A 157 -6.32 -4.94 14.85
CA GLU A 157 -7.50 -5.76 15.17
C GLU A 157 -8.73 -5.41 14.34
N ALA A 158 -8.81 -4.18 13.81
CA ALA A 158 -9.89 -3.73 12.95
C ALA A 158 -9.74 -4.17 11.47
N PHE A 159 -8.59 -4.72 11.08
CA PHE A 159 -8.27 -5.10 9.70
C PHE A 159 -7.66 -6.51 9.59
N PRO A 160 -8.37 -7.56 10.08
CA PRO A 160 -7.87 -8.94 10.08
C PRO A 160 -7.55 -9.49 8.68
N GLU A 161 -8.11 -8.90 7.62
CA GLU A 161 -7.79 -9.26 6.24
C GLU A 161 -6.36 -8.90 5.81
N LEU A 162 -5.66 -8.06 6.58
CA LEU A 162 -4.30 -7.60 6.31
C LEU A 162 -3.24 -8.33 7.14
N ASP A 163 -3.62 -9.14 8.13
CA ASP A 163 -2.75 -9.78 9.12
C ASP A 163 -1.56 -10.53 8.50
N GLN A 164 -1.81 -11.24 7.40
CA GLN A 164 -0.80 -12.05 6.71
C GLN A 164 0.30 -11.20 6.02
N ALA A 165 0.02 -9.93 5.74
CA ALA A 165 0.91 -9.04 5.00
C ALA A 165 1.44 -7.85 5.83
N TRP A 166 1.22 -7.87 7.15
CA TRP A 166 1.39 -6.71 8.02
C TRP A 166 2.78 -6.07 8.00
N ALA A 167 3.83 -6.87 8.15
CA ALA A 167 5.20 -6.36 8.16
C ALA A 167 5.57 -5.70 6.83
N MET A 168 5.06 -6.23 5.71
CA MET A 168 5.26 -5.63 4.39
C MET A 168 4.43 -4.35 4.21
N ILE A 169 3.22 -4.29 4.76
CA ILE A 169 2.36 -3.10 4.77
C ILE A 169 3.00 -1.98 5.59
N GLU A 170 3.49 -2.28 6.79
CA GLU A 170 4.25 -1.35 7.64
C GLU A 170 5.51 -0.86 6.91
N ALA A 171 6.24 -1.74 6.22
CA ALA A 171 7.40 -1.35 5.44
C ALA A 171 7.07 -0.35 4.33
N LEU A 172 5.95 -0.54 3.64
CA LEU A 172 5.47 0.41 2.64
C LEU A 172 5.05 1.75 3.25
N ALA A 173 4.42 1.73 4.43
CA ALA A 173 4.01 2.94 5.13
C ALA A 173 5.21 3.74 5.63
N ASN A 174 6.17 3.09 6.29
CA ASN A 174 7.34 3.75 6.87
C ASN A 174 8.28 4.29 5.79
N TYR A 175 8.61 3.46 4.79
CA TYR A 175 9.41 3.90 3.65
C TYR A 175 8.68 4.98 2.84
N GLY A 176 7.40 4.75 2.54
CA GLY A 176 6.55 5.69 1.80
C GLY A 176 6.47 7.05 2.50
N GLY A 177 6.29 7.08 3.82
CA GLY A 177 6.25 8.30 4.61
C GLY A 177 7.56 9.08 4.57
N LYS A 178 8.70 8.40 4.70
CA LYS A 178 10.03 9.03 4.65
C LYS A 178 10.38 9.59 3.27
N HIS A 179 9.91 8.94 2.20
CA HIS A 179 10.22 9.30 0.81
C HIS A 179 9.07 9.96 0.04
N ALA A 180 8.00 10.35 0.73
CA ALA A 180 6.75 10.76 0.10
C ALA A 180 6.92 11.82 -0.99
N SER A 181 7.69 12.88 -0.72
CA SER A 181 7.93 13.95 -1.69
C SER A 181 8.63 13.47 -2.96
N ALA A 182 9.61 12.58 -2.83
CA ALA A 182 10.33 12.03 -3.98
C ALA A 182 9.44 11.08 -4.79
N LEU A 183 8.68 10.23 -4.11
CA LEU A 183 7.78 9.25 -4.73
C LEU A 183 6.61 9.94 -5.45
N ASP A 184 6.00 10.96 -4.85
CA ASP A 184 4.94 11.73 -5.52
C ASP A 184 5.45 12.51 -6.73
N ALA A 185 6.65 13.09 -6.65
CA ALA A 185 7.27 13.77 -7.79
C ALA A 185 7.56 12.79 -8.95
N ALA A 186 8.06 11.59 -8.64
CA ALA A 186 8.31 10.55 -9.62
C ALA A 186 7.01 10.05 -10.29
N ALA A 187 5.96 9.83 -9.49
CA ALA A 187 4.65 9.43 -9.99
C ALA A 187 4.05 10.49 -10.94
N GLU A 188 4.16 11.77 -10.59
CA GLU A 188 3.70 12.86 -11.46
C GLU A 188 4.50 12.93 -12.77
N ALA A 189 5.82 12.76 -12.71
CA ALA A 189 6.67 12.73 -13.90
C ALA A 189 6.29 11.58 -14.85
N GLN A 190 6.01 10.38 -14.31
CA GLN A 190 5.53 9.24 -15.08
C GLN A 190 4.17 9.52 -15.72
N ARG A 191 3.24 10.13 -14.98
CA ARG A 191 1.91 10.52 -15.49
C ARG A 191 2.04 11.48 -16.68
N LEU A 192 2.88 12.50 -16.55
CA LEU A 192 3.15 13.45 -17.64
C LEU A 192 3.79 12.78 -18.86
N ALA A 193 4.69 11.83 -18.66
CA ALA A 193 5.30 11.06 -19.75
C ALA A 193 4.26 10.19 -20.47
N ALA A 194 3.41 9.47 -19.73
CA ALA A 194 2.33 8.64 -20.28
C ALA A 194 1.30 9.47 -21.05
N ALA A 195 0.94 10.66 -20.55
CA ALA A 195 0.04 11.59 -21.23
C ALA A 195 0.63 12.06 -22.57
N LYS A 196 1.93 12.40 -22.61
CA LYS A 196 2.63 12.78 -23.85
C LYS A 196 2.64 11.64 -24.88
N VAL A 197 2.90 10.42 -24.45
CA VAL A 197 2.89 9.23 -25.33
C VAL A 197 1.48 8.98 -25.88
N THR A 198 0.47 9.04 -25.02
CA THR A 198 -0.94 8.86 -25.41
C THR A 198 -1.39 9.94 -26.39
N ALA A 199 -1.02 11.20 -26.17
CA ALA A 199 -1.30 12.30 -27.09
C ALA A 199 -0.67 12.08 -28.47
N LYS A 200 0.60 11.62 -28.53
CA LYS A 200 1.27 11.27 -29.79
C LYS A 200 0.57 10.13 -30.53
N PHE A 201 0.13 9.09 -29.83
CA PHE A 201 -0.64 7.99 -30.43
C PHE A 201 -1.98 8.48 -31.00
N LYS A 202 -2.69 9.34 -30.25
CA LYS A 202 -3.96 9.94 -30.71
C LYS A 202 -3.77 10.79 -31.96
N GLN A 203 -2.72 11.62 -32.00
CA GLN A 203 -2.39 12.46 -33.15
C GLN A 203 -2.06 11.62 -34.40
N ARG A 204 -1.24 10.56 -34.25
CA ARG A 204 -0.92 9.64 -35.36
C ARG A 204 -2.17 8.94 -35.90
N ARG A 205 -3.10 8.54 -35.03
CA ARG A 205 -4.38 7.95 -35.44
C ARG A 205 -5.25 8.93 -36.22
N GLN A 206 -5.30 10.20 -35.79
CA GLN A 206 -6.04 11.26 -36.48
C GLN A 206 -5.45 11.56 -37.87
N GLN A 207 -4.13 11.66 -37.99
CA GLN A 207 -3.44 11.88 -39.27
C GLN A 207 -3.66 10.72 -40.26
N LYS A 208 -3.61 9.47 -39.80
CA LYS A 208 -3.92 8.30 -40.66
C LYS A 208 -5.35 8.32 -41.17
N ASN A 209 -6.32 8.74 -40.35
CA ASN A 209 -7.71 8.83 -40.76
C ASN A 209 -7.99 9.99 -41.72
N GLN A 210 -7.21 11.08 -41.65
CA GLN A 210 -7.30 12.21 -42.59
C GLN A 210 -6.69 11.91 -43.96
N HIS A 211 -5.74 10.97 -44.07
CA HIS A 211 -5.16 10.55 -45.35
C HIS A 211 -5.91 9.42 -46.06
N MET A 212 -6.96 8.87 -45.45
CA MET A 212 -7.83 7.84 -46.06
C MET A 212 -9.17 8.39 -46.60
N LEU A 213 -9.38 9.71 -46.50
CA LEU A 213 -10.48 10.45 -47.13
C LEU A 213 -9.91 11.26 -48.30
#